data_AF-A0A8X6REI4-F1
#
_entry.id   AF-A0A8X6REI4-F1
#
_cell.length_a   1.000
_cell.length_b   1.000
_cell.length_c   1.000
_cell.angle_alpha   90.00
_cell.angle_beta   90.00
_cell.angle_gamma   90.00
#
_symmetry.space_group_name_H-M   'P 1'
#
loop_
_entity.id
_entity.type
_entity.pdbx_description
1 polymer ?
#
loop_
_entity_poly.entity_id
_entity_poly.type
_entity_poly.pdbx_seq_one_letter_code
_entity_poly.pdbx_strand_id
1 'polypeptide(L)'
;MDLISSRYRKPKGRPTKRRKMLAENSKKRWQKSSKTVDEKTVIKIIDVSVSYDGTWQKRGHTSNLGLGIIIDILSGLVLDFEVLSKYCHNCVVAGRDMGVDSAEFHIWQKGHADECDKNFDGTSGAMEMHAALIMWRRSISDCQMRFVSMLSDGDSKLFNFCRTIKYMVLI
;
A
#
# COMPACT_ATOMS: atom_id res chain seq x y z
N MET A 1 23.32 -22.85 27.80
CA MET A 1 24.24 -22.80 26.66
C MET A 1 23.43 -22.99 25.40
N ASP A 2 23.53 -21.99 24.53
CA ASP A 2 22.70 -21.77 23.34
C ASP A 2 22.84 -22.86 22.29
N LEU A 3 21.71 -23.34 21.76
CA LEU A 3 21.70 -24.04 20.48
C LEU A 3 20.52 -23.57 19.61
N ILE A 4 20.91 -22.83 18.57
CA ILE A 4 20.23 -22.67 17.27
C ILE A 4 19.13 -21.59 17.23
N SER A 5 19.58 -20.35 17.40
CA SER A 5 19.13 -19.24 16.56
C SER A 5 19.43 -19.59 15.09
N SER A 6 18.48 -20.21 14.39
CA SER A 6 18.50 -20.28 12.93
C SER A 6 18.25 -18.87 12.40
N ARG A 7 19.31 -18.07 12.41
CA ARG A 7 19.37 -16.72 11.87
C ARG A 7 18.78 -16.72 10.46
N TYR A 8 17.59 -16.17 10.30
CA TYR A 8 17.15 -15.67 9.01
C TYR A 8 18.12 -14.57 8.60
N ARG A 9 19.13 -14.95 7.81
CA ARG A 9 20.10 -14.02 7.23
C ARG A 9 19.47 -13.54 5.93
N LYS A 10 18.95 -12.31 5.90
CA LYS A 10 18.56 -11.66 4.64
C LYS A 10 19.73 -11.84 3.66
N PRO A 11 19.54 -12.45 2.49
CA PRO A 11 20.60 -12.54 1.52
C PRO A 11 21.01 -11.10 1.17
N LYS A 12 22.23 -10.71 1.54
CA LYS A 12 22.87 -9.48 1.04
C LYS A 12 23.26 -9.71 -0.41
N GLY A 13 22.24 -9.80 -1.27
CA GLY A 13 22.38 -9.99 -2.70
C GLY A 13 22.12 -8.69 -3.42
N ARG A 14 23.17 -8.10 -4.00
CA ARG A 14 23.07 -7.16 -5.13
C ARG A 14 22.02 -7.69 -6.13
N PRO A 15 21.15 -6.86 -6.75
CA PRO A 15 20.13 -7.36 -7.66
C PRO A 15 20.77 -8.29 -8.69
N THR A 16 20.40 -9.58 -8.65
CA THR A 16 20.86 -10.58 -9.62
C THR A 16 20.60 -10.01 -11.02
N LYS A 17 21.57 -10.07 -11.93
CA LYS A 17 21.48 -9.49 -13.29
C LYS A 17 20.12 -9.77 -13.96
N ARG A 18 19.55 -10.96 -13.70
CA ARG A 18 18.20 -11.38 -14.10
C ARG A 18 17.07 -10.45 -13.64
N ARG A 19 17.05 -9.98 -12.39
CA ARG A 19 16.02 -9.05 -11.87
C ARG A 19 16.10 -7.66 -12.51
N LYS A 20 17.32 -7.16 -12.76
CA LYS A 20 17.50 -5.89 -13.49
C LYS A 20 17.04 -6.00 -14.93
N MET A 21 17.42 -7.09 -15.60
CA MET A 21 17.01 -7.38 -16.97
C MET A 21 15.48 -7.56 -17.08
N LEU A 22 14.85 -8.25 -16.13
CA LEU A 22 13.39 -8.38 -16.07
C LEU A 22 12.72 -7.01 -15.90
N ALA A 23 13.22 -6.16 -14.99
CA ALA A 23 12.68 -4.81 -14.81
C ALA A 23 12.85 -3.93 -16.06
N GLU A 24 14.01 -3.97 -16.73
CA GLU A 24 14.25 -3.25 -17.99
C GLU A 24 13.37 -3.75 -19.13
N ASN A 25 13.16 -5.07 -19.23
CA ASN A 25 12.28 -5.65 -20.22
C ASN A 25 10.82 -5.26 -20.00
N SER A 26 10.35 -5.23 -18.74
CA SER A 26 9.03 -4.72 -18.39
C SER A 26 8.86 -3.25 -18.77
N LYS A 27 9.88 -2.40 -18.50
CA LYS A 27 9.88 -0.98 -18.91
C LYS A 27 9.76 -0.82 -20.44
N LYS A 28 10.55 -1.60 -21.21
CA LYS A 28 10.51 -1.58 -22.68
C LYS A 28 9.15 -2.01 -23.23
N ARG A 29 8.53 -3.03 -22.62
CA ARG A 29 7.20 -3.52 -23.00
C ARG A 29 6.11 -2.49 -22.74
N TRP A 30 6.17 -1.79 -21.60
CA TRP A 30 5.24 -0.71 -21.26
C TRP A 30 5.30 0.43 -22.27
N GLN A 31 6.50 0.94 -22.56
CA GLN A 31 6.70 2.01 -23.55
C GLN A 31 6.17 1.65 -24.95
N LYS A 32 6.23 0.37 -25.33
CA LYS A 32 5.67 -0.12 -26.59
C LYS A 32 4.14 -0.14 -26.58
N SER A 33 3.53 -0.54 -25.47
CA SER A 33 2.08 -0.60 -25.29
C SER A 33 1.45 0.80 -25.20
N SER A 34 2.13 1.77 -24.59
CA SER A 34 1.64 3.15 -24.50
C SER A 34 1.59 3.88 -25.85
N LYS A 35 2.36 3.42 -26.85
CA LYS A 35 2.40 4.02 -28.20
C LYS A 35 1.28 3.57 -29.12
N THR A 36 0.50 2.55 -28.75
CA THR A 36 -0.56 1.97 -29.60
C THR A 36 -1.98 2.34 -29.15
N VAL A 37 -2.14 3.31 -28.25
CA VAL A 37 -3.46 3.74 -27.78
C VAL A 37 -3.95 4.85 -28.70
N ASP A 38 -4.88 4.49 -29.58
CA ASP A 38 -5.52 5.40 -30.53
C ASP A 38 -6.36 6.47 -29.81
N GLU A 39 -6.14 7.72 -30.18
CA GLU A 39 -6.64 8.92 -29.52
C GLU A 39 -8.08 9.23 -29.97
N LYS A 40 -9.04 8.51 -29.39
CA LYS A 40 -10.48 8.87 -29.33
C LYS A 40 -11.20 7.97 -28.32
N THR A 41 -10.84 8.11 -27.04
CA THR A 41 -11.26 7.17 -26.00
C THR A 41 -12.48 7.72 -25.25
N VAL A 42 -13.66 7.14 -25.53
CA VAL A 42 -14.70 7.02 -24.50
C VAL A 42 -14.02 6.43 -23.26
N ILE A 43 -14.07 7.09 -22.10
CA ILE A 43 -13.41 6.60 -20.88
C ILE A 43 -13.96 5.20 -20.58
N LYS A 44 -13.21 4.18 -20.99
CA LYS A 44 -13.61 2.79 -20.88
C LYS A 44 -13.02 2.28 -19.58
N ILE A 45 -13.87 2.11 -18.58
CA ILE A 45 -13.49 1.45 -17.33
C ILE A 45 -13.08 0.01 -17.68
N ILE A 46 -11.89 -0.38 -17.25
CA ILE A 46 -11.36 -1.73 -17.45
C ILE A 46 -11.57 -2.53 -16.16
N ASP A 47 -12.27 -3.65 -16.25
CA ASP A 47 -12.40 -4.58 -15.13
C ASP A 47 -11.10 -5.42 -15.01
N VAL A 48 -10.53 -5.49 -13.81
CA VAL A 48 -9.23 -6.15 -13.55
C VAL A 48 -9.32 -7.09 -12.35
N SER A 49 -8.67 -8.25 -12.47
CA SER A 49 -8.46 -9.21 -11.38
C SER A 49 -7.12 -8.95 -10.70
N VAL A 50 -7.15 -8.71 -9.40
CA VAL A 50 -5.98 -8.24 -8.66
C VAL A 50 -5.59 -9.18 -7.54
N SER A 51 -4.31 -9.23 -7.23
CA SER A 51 -3.79 -9.72 -5.95
C SER A 51 -3.55 -8.52 -5.04
N TYR A 52 -3.87 -8.67 -3.77
CA TYR A 52 -3.64 -7.65 -2.77
C TYR A 52 -2.97 -8.23 -1.54
N ASP A 53 -1.93 -7.53 -1.08
CA ASP A 53 -1.21 -7.88 0.14
C ASP A 53 -0.66 -6.62 0.83
N GLY A 54 -0.53 -6.71 2.14
CA GLY A 54 0.05 -5.71 3.01
C GLY A 54 1.45 -6.09 3.49
N THR A 55 2.34 -5.12 3.66
CA THR A 55 3.61 -5.32 4.34
C THR A 55 3.87 -4.24 5.38
N TRP A 56 4.63 -4.59 6.41
CA TRP A 56 4.87 -3.73 7.57
C TRP A 56 6.36 -3.56 7.86
N GLN A 57 6.71 -2.43 8.48
CA GLN A 57 8.09 -2.11 8.86
C GLN A 57 8.71 -3.17 9.80
N LYS A 58 7.91 -3.69 10.74
CA LYS A 58 8.33 -4.66 11.76
C LYS A 58 7.36 -5.84 11.80
N ARG A 59 7.85 -6.99 12.25
CA ARG A 59 6.99 -8.15 12.53
C ARG A 59 6.25 -7.92 13.85
N GLY A 60 4.99 -8.37 13.91
CA GLY A 60 4.11 -8.15 15.06
C GLY A 60 3.21 -6.93 14.86
N HIS A 61 2.08 -6.89 15.57
CA HIS A 61 1.03 -5.88 15.42
C HIS A 61 1.41 -4.49 15.98
N THR A 62 2.70 -4.13 15.97
CA THR A 62 3.28 -2.91 16.56
C THR A 62 3.98 -2.01 15.54
N SER A 63 3.80 -2.28 14.25
CA SER A 63 4.40 -1.49 13.17
C SER A 63 3.80 -0.09 13.04
N ASN A 64 4.66 0.91 12.87
CA ASN A 64 4.25 2.30 12.65
C ASN A 64 4.03 2.63 11.17
N LEU A 65 4.58 1.83 10.27
CA LEU A 65 4.40 1.98 8.82
C LEU A 65 3.81 0.68 8.25
N GLY A 66 2.85 0.85 7.35
CA GLY A 66 2.25 -0.20 6.54
C GLY A 66 2.24 0.23 5.07
N LEU A 67 2.34 -0.75 4.17
CA LEU A 67 2.25 -0.56 2.72
C LEU A 67 1.27 -1.60 2.19
N GLY A 68 0.19 -1.15 1.56
CA GLY A 68 -0.69 -2.02 0.76
C GLY A 68 -0.31 -1.94 -0.71
N ILE A 69 -0.35 -3.06 -1.42
CA ILE A 69 -0.01 -3.12 -2.85
C ILE A 69 -1.08 -3.90 -3.61
N ILE A 70 -1.55 -3.33 -4.73
CA ILE A 70 -2.42 -4.01 -5.69
C ILE A 70 -1.61 -4.42 -6.90
N ILE A 71 -1.69 -5.70 -7.25
CA ILE A 71 -0.95 -6.30 -8.36
C ILE A 71 -1.94 -6.95 -9.32
N ASP A 72 -1.87 -6.67 -10.61
CA ASP A 72 -2.65 -7.43 -11.60
C ASP A 72 -2.18 -8.90 -11.62
N ILE A 73 -3.12 -9.83 -11.48
CA ILE A 73 -2.82 -11.27 -11.45
C ILE A 73 -2.23 -11.73 -12.79
N LEU A 74 -2.67 -11.15 -13.91
CA LEU A 74 -2.27 -11.64 -15.24
C LEU A 74 -0.91 -11.12 -15.66
N SER A 75 -0.66 -9.82 -15.52
CA SER A 75 0.61 -9.20 -15.92
C SER A 75 1.67 -9.22 -14.82
N GLY A 76 1.27 -9.40 -13.55
CA GLY A 76 2.16 -9.25 -12.40
C GLY A 76 2.64 -7.82 -12.18
N LEU A 77 2.00 -6.82 -12.81
CA LEU A 77 2.34 -5.41 -12.65
C LEU A 77 1.65 -4.82 -11.43
N VAL A 78 2.36 -3.94 -10.73
CA VAL A 78 1.78 -3.13 -9.64
C VAL A 78 0.88 -2.08 -10.27
N LEU A 79 -0.40 -2.09 -9.91
CA LEU A 79 -1.40 -1.15 -10.38
C LEU A 79 -1.52 0.07 -9.47
N ASP A 80 -1.51 -0.16 -8.15
CA ASP A 80 -1.62 0.88 -7.14
C ASP A 80 -0.91 0.43 -5.85
N PHE A 81 -0.54 1.40 -5.01
CA PHE A 81 0.00 1.17 -3.68
C PHE A 81 -0.37 2.31 -2.73
N GLU A 82 -0.49 2.02 -1.44
CA GLU A 82 -0.79 3.02 -0.42
C GLU A 82 0.12 2.85 0.79
N VAL A 83 0.75 3.94 1.21
CA VAL A 83 1.64 3.97 2.38
C VAL A 83 0.89 4.60 3.54
N LEU A 84 0.71 3.83 4.60
CA LEU A 84 0.11 4.30 5.84
C LEU A 84 1.15 4.46 6.94
N SER A 85 1.02 5.53 7.71
CA SER A 85 1.90 5.88 8.80
C SER A 85 1.11 6.31 10.03
N LYS A 86 1.47 5.73 11.18
CA LYS A 86 1.03 6.15 12.51
C LYS A 86 2.02 7.11 13.18
N TYR A 87 3.10 7.46 12.47
CA TYR A 87 4.24 8.16 13.03
C TYR A 87 4.57 9.40 12.21
N CYS A 88 4.70 10.52 12.90
CA CYS A 88 5.37 11.71 12.38
C CYS A 88 6.47 12.10 13.37
N HIS A 89 7.67 12.35 12.86
CA HIS A 89 8.80 12.70 13.72
C HIS A 89 8.56 14.03 14.44
N ASN A 90 8.05 15.03 13.70
CA ASN A 90 7.77 16.36 14.23
C ASN A 90 6.73 16.32 15.36
N CYS A 91 5.66 15.52 15.22
CA CYS A 91 4.69 15.33 16.30
C CYS A 91 5.33 14.74 17.57
N VAL A 92 6.26 13.80 17.43
CA VAL A 92 6.93 13.17 18.58
C VAL A 92 7.88 14.14 19.28
N VAL A 93 8.60 14.96 18.52
CA VAL A 93 9.49 15.99 19.08
C VAL A 93 8.66 17.08 19.76
N ALA A 94 7.66 17.65 19.08
CA ALA A 94 6.81 18.68 19.66
C ALA A 94 6.06 18.19 20.91
N GLY A 95 5.56 16.95 20.91
CA GLY A 95 4.89 16.36 22.07
C GLY A 95 5.83 16.12 23.25
N ARG A 96 7.12 15.87 23.00
CA ARG A 96 8.15 15.78 24.04
C ARG A 96 8.50 17.15 24.61
N ASP A 97 8.64 18.15 23.75
CA ASP A 97 9.17 19.46 24.14
C ASP A 97 8.10 20.35 24.78
N MET A 98 6.86 20.31 24.27
CA MET A 98 5.73 21.14 24.74
C MET A 98 4.80 20.37 25.70
N GLY A 99 4.91 19.04 25.78
CA GLY A 99 3.97 18.17 26.48
C GLY A 99 2.69 17.91 25.70
N VAL A 100 2.35 16.63 25.46
CA VAL A 100 1.21 16.22 24.61
C VAL A 100 -0.15 16.75 25.06
N ASP A 101 -0.33 17.01 26.35
CA ASP A 101 -1.59 17.49 26.92
C ASP A 101 -1.66 19.03 27.02
N SER A 102 -0.60 19.75 26.61
CA SER A 102 -0.54 21.20 26.75
C SER A 102 -1.38 21.92 25.69
N ALA A 103 -1.85 23.12 26.01
CA ALA A 103 -2.56 23.97 25.05
C ALA A 103 -1.64 24.37 23.86
N GLU A 104 -0.35 24.55 24.13
CA GLU A 104 0.67 24.89 23.12
C GLU A 104 0.80 23.78 22.08
N PHE A 105 0.87 22.52 22.52
CA PHE A 105 0.93 21.38 21.61
C PHE A 105 -0.30 21.29 20.71
N HIS A 106 -1.51 21.51 21.25
CA HIS A 106 -2.73 21.47 20.45
C HIS A 106 -2.81 22.59 19.40
N ILE A 107 -2.31 23.79 19.71
CA ILE A 107 -2.21 24.89 18.74
C ILE A 107 -1.21 24.53 17.64
N TRP A 108 -0.03 24.04 18.03
CA TRP A 108 1.00 23.61 17.09
C TRP A 108 0.50 22.47 16.19
N GLN A 109 -0.17 21.46 16.76
CA GLN A 109 -0.67 20.29 16.03
C GLN A 109 -1.67 20.68 14.94
N LYS A 110 -2.55 21.67 15.21
CA LYS A 110 -3.47 22.21 14.20
C LYS A 110 -2.73 22.87 13.05
N GLY A 111 -1.67 23.63 13.33
CA GLY A 111 -0.82 24.24 12.30
C GLY A 111 0.00 23.23 11.50
N HIS A 112 0.36 22.10 12.12
CA HIS A 112 1.16 21.04 11.50
C HIS A 112 0.32 20.04 10.66
N ALA A 113 -1.01 20.11 10.69
CA ALA A 113 -1.88 19.11 10.09
C ALA A 113 -1.56 18.81 8.62
N ASP A 114 -1.26 19.83 7.82
CA ASP A 114 -0.97 19.70 6.38
C ASP A 114 0.43 19.14 6.08
N GLU A 115 1.35 19.21 7.05
CA GLU A 115 2.73 18.71 6.94
C GLU A 115 2.95 17.39 7.70
N CYS A 116 1.88 16.84 8.27
CA CYS A 116 1.96 15.68 9.14
C CYS A 116 2.16 14.40 8.31
N ASP A 117 3.28 13.71 8.55
CA ASP A 117 3.54 12.40 7.92
C ASP A 117 2.58 11.30 8.40
N LYS A 118 1.85 11.54 9.49
CA LYS A 118 0.89 10.59 10.05
C LYS A 118 -0.43 10.72 9.29
N ASN A 119 -0.83 9.67 8.60
CA ASN A 119 -2.08 9.60 7.83
C ASN A 119 -3.01 8.48 8.31
N PHE A 120 -2.69 7.79 9.40
CA PHE A 120 -3.49 6.70 9.92
C PHE A 120 -3.56 6.66 11.45
N ASP A 121 -4.79 6.57 11.95
CA ASP A 121 -5.12 6.44 13.37
C ASP A 121 -5.80 5.09 13.62
N GLY A 122 -5.02 4.05 13.91
CA GLY A 122 -5.55 2.71 14.16
C GLY A 122 -4.50 1.67 14.52
N THR A 123 -4.90 0.40 14.58
CA THR A 123 -3.97 -0.71 14.85
C THR A 123 -3.18 -1.07 13.60
N SER A 124 -2.00 -1.68 13.75
CA SER A 124 -1.19 -2.09 12.59
C SER A 124 -1.93 -3.10 11.69
N GLY A 125 -2.76 -3.98 12.26
CA GLY A 125 -3.60 -4.89 11.48
C GLY A 125 -4.70 -4.19 10.70
N ALA A 126 -5.22 -3.06 11.20
CA ALA A 126 -6.21 -2.27 10.48
C ALA A 126 -5.63 -1.46 9.31
N MET A 127 -4.30 -1.28 9.24
CA MET A 127 -3.65 -0.57 8.13
C MET A 127 -3.88 -1.27 6.79
N GLU A 128 -3.84 -2.60 6.77
CA GLU A 128 -4.08 -3.37 5.55
C GLU A 128 -5.48 -3.13 5.00
N MET A 129 -6.49 -3.17 5.87
CA MET A 129 -7.88 -2.86 5.50
C MET A 129 -8.04 -1.44 4.96
N HIS A 130 -7.41 -0.49 5.64
CA HIS A 130 -7.54 0.93 5.32
C HIS A 130 -6.84 1.28 4.01
N ALA A 131 -5.67 0.70 3.76
CA ALA A 131 -4.93 0.87 2.51
C ALA A 131 -5.76 0.33 1.33
N ALA A 132 -6.32 -0.88 1.46
CA ALA A 132 -7.24 -1.44 0.45
C ALA A 132 -8.42 -0.50 0.20
N LEU A 133 -9.07 0.02 1.25
CA LEU A 133 -10.19 0.95 1.08
C LEU A 133 -9.84 2.19 0.26
N ILE A 134 -8.69 2.82 0.55
CA ILE A 134 -8.23 4.01 -0.18
C ILE A 134 -8.03 3.67 -1.66
N MET A 135 -7.27 2.61 -1.95
CA MET A 135 -6.97 2.23 -3.33
C MET A 135 -8.21 1.80 -4.11
N TRP A 136 -9.13 1.05 -3.51
CA TRP A 136 -10.39 0.68 -4.16
C TRP A 136 -11.26 1.90 -4.46
N ARG A 137 -11.33 2.88 -3.56
CA ARG A 137 -12.11 4.11 -3.76
C ARG A 137 -11.60 4.95 -4.93
N ARG A 138 -10.27 5.04 -5.09
CA ARG A 138 -9.66 5.85 -6.14
C ARG A 138 -9.39 5.11 -7.45
N SER A 139 -9.53 3.78 -7.47
CA SER A 139 -9.24 2.93 -8.64
C SER A 139 -9.89 3.41 -9.95
N ILE A 140 -11.18 3.75 -9.91
CA ILE A 140 -11.93 4.19 -11.10
C ILE A 140 -11.54 5.62 -11.48
N SER A 141 -11.42 6.53 -10.50
CA SER A 141 -11.11 7.94 -10.77
C SER A 141 -9.68 8.15 -11.27
N ASP A 142 -8.73 7.45 -10.66
CA ASP A 142 -7.30 7.72 -10.84
C ASP A 142 -6.68 6.81 -11.91
N CYS A 143 -7.18 5.56 -12.01
CA CYS A 143 -6.61 4.55 -12.90
C CYS A 143 -7.55 4.07 -14.00
N GLN A 144 -8.84 4.47 -13.99
CA GLN A 144 -9.87 3.98 -14.91
C GLN A 144 -10.02 2.45 -14.87
N MET A 145 -9.71 1.86 -13.71
CA MET A 145 -9.77 0.42 -13.48
C MET A 145 -10.80 0.13 -12.39
N ARG A 146 -11.54 -0.95 -12.57
CA ARG A 146 -12.43 -1.50 -11.55
C ARG A 146 -11.89 -2.85 -11.10
N PHE A 147 -11.51 -2.94 -9.84
CA PHE A 147 -11.06 -4.20 -9.25
C PHE A 147 -12.28 -5.10 -9.00
N VAL A 148 -12.49 -6.05 -9.91
CA VAL A 148 -13.66 -6.93 -9.88
C VAL A 148 -13.38 -8.19 -9.09
N SER A 149 -12.14 -8.66 -9.01
CA SER A 149 -11.80 -9.84 -8.21
C SER A 149 -10.48 -9.68 -7.50
N MET A 150 -10.37 -10.30 -6.33
CA MET A 150 -9.20 -10.22 -5.46
C MET A 150 -8.73 -11.61 -5.06
N LEU A 151 -7.47 -11.93 -5.35
CA LEU A 151 -6.75 -13.06 -4.80
C LEU A 151 -5.96 -12.58 -3.57
N SER A 152 -6.18 -13.20 -2.41
CA SER A 152 -5.50 -12.84 -1.16
C SER A 152 -5.23 -14.11 -0.34
N ASP A 153 -4.25 -14.05 0.57
CA ASP A 153 -3.79 -15.17 1.40
C ASP A 153 -4.79 -15.57 2.51
N GLY A 154 -5.90 -14.85 2.64
CA GLY A 154 -7.07 -15.32 3.38
C GLY A 154 -7.32 -14.64 4.71
N ASP A 155 -6.89 -13.38 4.92
CA ASP A 155 -7.41 -12.61 6.04
C ASP A 155 -8.92 -12.38 5.86
N SER A 156 -9.70 -13.14 6.63
CA SER A 156 -11.17 -13.13 6.63
C SER A 156 -11.77 -11.73 6.82
N LYS A 157 -11.05 -10.82 7.50
CA LYS A 157 -11.51 -9.44 7.72
C LYS A 157 -11.49 -8.64 6.43
N LEU A 158 -10.40 -8.71 5.68
CA LEU A 158 -10.26 -8.05 4.37
C LEU A 158 -11.28 -8.59 3.39
N PHE A 159 -11.40 -9.91 3.33
CA PHE A 159 -12.38 -10.59 2.50
C PHE A 159 -13.80 -10.07 2.75
N ASN A 160 -14.24 -10.03 4.01
CA ASN A 160 -15.59 -9.58 4.38
C ASN A 160 -15.81 -8.10 4.07
N PHE A 161 -14.81 -7.25 4.28
CA PHE A 161 -14.91 -5.84 3.99
C PHE A 161 -15.02 -5.56 2.50
N CYS A 162 -14.17 -6.19 1.67
CA CYS A 162 -14.18 -5.94 0.25
C CYS A 162 -15.48 -6.42 -0.42
N ARG A 163 -16.18 -7.42 0.15
CA ARG A 163 -17.57 -7.77 -0.26
C ARG A 163 -18.57 -6.64 -0.11
N THR A 164 -18.35 -5.71 0.83
CA THR A 164 -19.24 -4.57 1.03
C THR A 164 -19.02 -3.47 -0.01
N ILE A 165 -17.91 -3.51 -0.75
CA ILE A 165 -17.62 -2.59 -1.85
C ILE A 165 -18.42 -3.06 -3.06
N LYS A 166 -19.36 -2.20 -3.53
CA LYS A 166 -20.50 -2.50 -4.42
C LYS A 166 -20.23 -3.16 -5.79
N TYR A 167 -19.00 -3.58 -6.11
CA TYR A 167 -18.64 -4.09 -7.43
C TYR A 167 -17.63 -5.25 -7.42
N MET A 168 -17.45 -5.94 -6.28
CA MET A 168 -16.44 -6.98 -6.14
C MET A 168 -17.00 -8.41 -6.13
N VAL A 169 -16.49 -9.23 -7.03
CA VAL A 169 -16.66 -10.69 -7.15
C VAL A 169 -15.37 -11.37 -6.66
N LEU A 170 -15.38 -11.98 -5.49
CA LEU A 170 -14.23 -12.71 -4.96
C LEU A 170 -14.13 -14.11 -5.60
N ILE A 171 -12.91 -14.54 -5.92
CA ILE A 171 -12.59 -15.86 -6.51
C ILE A 171 -11.67 -16.60 -5.55
#